data_AF-A0A1I2P3K6-F1
#
_entry.id   AF-A0A1I2P3K6-F1
#
_cell.length_a   1.000
_cell.length_b   1.000
_cell.length_c   1.000
_cell.angle_alpha   90.00
_cell.angle_beta   90.00
_cell.angle_gamma   90.00
#
_symmetry.space_group_name_H-M   'P 1'
#
loop_
_entity.id
_entity.type
_entity.pdbx_description
1 polymer ?
#
loop_
_entity_poly.entity_id
_entity_poly.type
_entity_poly.pdbx_seq_one_letter_code
_entity_poly.pdbx_strand_id
1 'polypeptide(L)' 'MAGKTEDLRAKTDDQLTADLVDLKREQFNLRFQAATSQLERPARIKEVRRDIARIKTLQAERQNVAKA' A
#
# COMPACT_ATOMS: atom_id res chain seq x y z
N MET A 1 5.19 11.30 -3.73
CA MET A 1 3.72 11.17 -3.82
C MET A 1 3.43 9.93 -4.66
N ALA A 2 3.39 8.74 -4.05
CA ALA A 2 2.97 7.53 -4.75
C ALA A 2 1.44 7.47 -4.74
N GLY A 3 0.86 7.43 -5.94
CA GLY A 3 -0.56 7.15 -6.22
C GLY A 3 -1.54 8.15 -5.61
N LYS A 4 -1.94 9.15 -6.39
CA LYS A 4 -3.18 9.87 -6.11
C LYS A 4 -4.29 8.81 -6.02
N THR A 5 -5.26 8.93 -5.13
CA THR A 5 -6.32 7.91 -4.95
C THR A 5 -7.01 7.56 -6.28
N GLU A 6 -7.04 8.53 -7.20
CA GLU A 6 -7.47 8.42 -8.60
C GLU A 6 -6.70 7.32 -9.36
N ASP A 7 -5.37 7.28 -9.23
CA ASP A 7 -4.51 6.29 -9.89
C ASP A 7 -4.79 4.87 -9.40
N LEU A 8 -5.06 4.72 -8.09
CA LEU A 8 -5.39 3.41 -7.51
C LEU A 8 -6.78 2.93 -7.96
N ARG A 9 -7.73 3.85 -8.18
CA ARG A 9 -9.07 3.49 -8.68
C ARG A 9 -9.05 3.01 -10.13
N ALA A 10 -8.11 3.49 -10.94
CA ALA A 10 -7.93 3.07 -12.33
C ALA A 10 -7.36 1.65 -12.47
N LYS A 11 -6.77 1.08 -11.41
CA LYS A 11 -6.17 -0.26 -11.43
C LYS A 11 -7.22 -1.38 -11.30
N THR A 12 -6.92 -2.53 -11.89
CA THR A 12 -7.72 -3.75 -11.71
C THR A 12 -7.49 -4.36 -10.32
N ASP A 13 -8.38 -5.27 -9.89
CA ASP A 13 -8.25 -5.93 -8.58
C ASP A 13 -6.97 -6.77 -8.46
N ASP A 14 -6.54 -7.40 -9.57
CA ASP A 14 -5.29 -8.16 -9.63
C ASP A 14 -4.07 -7.25 -9.49
N GLN A 15 -4.08 -6.08 -10.17
CA GLN A 15 -3.02 -5.09 -10.05
C GLN A 15 -2.93 -4.52 -8.63
N LEU A 16 -4.07 -4.23 -8.01
CA LEU A 16 -4.13 -3.78 -6.61
C LEU A 16 -3.59 -4.85 -5.65
N THR A 17 -3.84 -6.12 -5.94
CA THR A 17 -3.33 -7.23 -5.14
C THR A 17 -1.82 -7.39 -5.29
N ALA A 18 -1.30 -7.27 -6.51
CA ALA A 18 0.15 -7.27 -6.78
C ALA A 18 0.86 -6.11 -6.06
N ASP A 19 0.35 -4.88 -6.22
CA ASP A 19 0.88 -3.70 -5.52
C ASP A 19 0.88 -3.88 -4.00
N LEU A 20 -0.17 -4.49 -3.44
CA LEU A 20 -0.30 -4.74 -2.01
C LEU A 20 0.80 -5.70 -1.51
N VAL A 21 1.16 -6.71 -2.31
CA VAL A 21 2.24 -7.66 -1.98
C VAL A 21 3.58 -6.92 -1.97
N ASP A 22 3.85 -6.10 -2.98
CA ASP A 22 5.09 -5.35 -3.07
C ASP A 22 5.24 -4.32 -1.95
N LEU A 23 4.18 -3.58 -1.62
CA LEU A 23 4.17 -2.64 -0.50
C LEU A 23 4.38 -3.34 0.85
N LYS A 24 3.86 -4.56 1.03
CA LYS A 24 4.12 -5.36 2.25
C LYS A 24 5.58 -5.80 2.33
N ARG A 25 6.19 -6.19 1.22
CA ARG A 25 7.63 -6.53 1.16
C ARG A 25 8.47 -5.29 1.48
N GLU A 26 8.14 -4.15 0.91
CA GLU A 26 8.79 -2.88 1.22
C GLU A 26 8.65 -2.52 2.70
N GLN A 27 7.44 -2.65 3.27
CA GLN A 27 7.20 -2.41 4.69
C GLN A 27 8.08 -3.29 5.58
N PHE A 28 8.23 -4.57 5.25
CA PHE A 28 9.10 -5.49 5.98
C PHE A 28 10.56 -5.01 5.92
N ASN A 29 11.06 -4.69 4.73
CA ASN A 29 12.42 -4.19 4.53
C ASN A 29 12.68 -2.89 5.31
N LEU A 30 11.73 -1.95 5.29
CA LEU A 30 11.86 -0.70 6.04
C LEU A 30 11.86 -0.93 7.56
N ARG A 31 11.07 -1.89 8.06
CA ARG A 31 11.10 -2.29 9.48
C ARG A 31 12.43 -2.93 9.86
N PHE A 32 13.00 -3.74 8.96
CA PHE A 32 14.32 -4.33 9.17
C PHE A 32 15.41 -3.25 9.21
N GLN A 33 15.43 -2.33 8.24
CA GLN A 33 16.35 -1.20 8.21
C GLN A 33 16.22 -0.29 9.44
N ALA A 34 14.99 -0.08 9.93
CA ALA A 34 14.75 0.67 11.16
C ALA A 34 15.37 -0.01 12.39
N ALA A 35 15.32 -1.35 12.45
CA ALA A 35 15.89 -2.12 13.55
C ALA A 35 17.44 -2.16 13.49
N THR A 36 18.03 -2.11 12.30
CA THR A 36 19.49 -2.08 12.10
C THR A 36 20.09 -0.66 12.12
N SER A 37 19.27 0.37 12.39
CA SER A 37 19.68 1.79 12.36
C SER A 37 20.22 2.26 11.01
N GLN A 38 19.85 1.61 9.91
CA GLN A 38 20.25 1.94 8.53
C GLN A 38 19.15 2.64 7.73
N LEU A 39 18.12 3.15 8.42
CA LEU A 39 16.97 3.76 7.78
C LEU A 39 17.25 5.21 7.35
N GLU A 40 17.46 5.41 6.06
CA GLU A 40 17.72 6.75 5.51
C GLU A 40 16.46 7.62 5.38
N ARG A 41 15.28 7.01 5.18
CA ARG A 41 14.02 7.72 4.90
C ARG A 41 12.86 7.31 5.82
N PRO A 42 12.81 7.78 7.08
CA PRO A 42 11.75 7.44 8.03
C PRO A 42 10.33 7.79 7.56
N ALA A 43 10.17 8.86 6.77
CA ALA A 43 8.89 9.26 6.20
C ALA A 43 8.26 8.15 5.32
N ARG A 44 9.11 7.33 4.67
CA ARG A 44 8.65 6.26 3.77
C ARG A 44 7.83 5.19 4.48
N ILE A 45 8.12 4.90 5.75
CA ILE A 45 7.33 3.96 6.56
C ILE A 45 5.86 4.42 6.64
N LYS A 46 5.65 5.72 6.89
CA LYS A 46 4.32 6.31 7.01
C LYS A 46 3.59 6.32 5.66
N GLU A 47 4.31 6.58 4.57
CA GLU A 47 3.78 6.52 3.20
C GLU A 47 3.31 5.12 2.85
N VAL A 48 4.19 4.11 2.96
CA VAL A 48 3.87 2.70 2.65
C VAL A 48 2.68 2.21 3.47
N ARG A 49 2.60 2.57 4.76
CA ARG A 49 1.44 2.23 5.60
C ARG A 49 0.14 2.86 5.09
N ARG A 50 0.17 4.10 4.61
CA ARG A 50 -1.00 4.79 4.05
C ARG A 50 -1.40 4.19 2.70
N ASP A 51 -0.44 3.82 1.87
CA ASP A 51 -0.71 3.22 0.56
C ASP A 51 -1.38 1.84 0.71
N ILE A 52 -0.87 1.02 1.62
CA ILE A 52 -1.51 -0.26 2.00
C ILE A 52 -2.95 -0.04 2.48
N ALA A 53 -3.17 0.98 3.32
CA ALA A 53 -4.51 1.27 3.83
C ALA A 53 -5.48 1.67 2.70
N ARG A 54 -5.05 2.55 1.79
CA ARG A 54 -5.86 2.98 0.63
C ARG A 54 -6.26 1.82 -0.27
N ILE A 55 -5.33 0.93 -0.60
CA ILE A 55 -5.61 -0.25 -1.43
C ILE A 55 -6.66 -1.13 -0.73
N LYS A 56 -6.49 -1.41 0.56
CA LYS A 56 -7.46 -2.21 1.32
C LYS A 56 -8.84 -1.55 1.38
N THR A 57 -8.91 -0.24 1.56
CA THR A 57 -10.17 0.50 1.54
C THR A 57 -10.86 0.36 0.19
N LEU A 58 -10.14 0.55 -0.93
CA LEU A 58 -10.71 0.38 -2.28
C LEU A 58 -11.19 -1.06 -2.54
N GLN A 59 -10.44 -2.06 -2.10
CA GLN A 59 -10.86 -3.46 -2.21
C GLN A 59 -12.15 -3.71 -1.41
N ALA A 60 -12.26 -3.16 -0.20
CA ALA A 60 -13.48 -3.27 0.60
C ALA A 60 -14.67 -2.51 -0.02
N GLU A 61 -14.44 -1.32 -0.57
CA GLU A 61 -15.46 -0.54 -1.31
C GLU A 61 -16.00 -1.37 -2.49
N ARG A 62 -15.11 -1.96 -3.31
CA ARG A 62 -15.51 -2.80 -4.45
C ARG A 62 -16.28 -4.04 -4.01
N GLN A 63 -15.85 -4.71 -2.95
CA GLN A 63 -16.55 -5.87 -2.39
C GLN A 63 -17.93 -5.53 -1.85
N ASN A 64 -18.11 -4.36 -1.24
CA ASN A 64 -19.40 -3.93 -0.73
C ASN A 64 -20.37 -3.56 -1.86
N VAL A 65 -19.88 -2.92 -2.94
CA VAL A 65 -20.69 -2.63 -4.14
C VAL A 65 -21.11 -3.92 -4.84
N ALA A 66 -20.22 -4.92 -4.96
CA ALA A 66 -20.56 -6.19 -5.60
C ALA A 66 -21.58 -7.05 -4.82
N LYS A 67 -21.80 -6.76 -3.53
CA LYS A 67 -22.76 -7.46 -2.67
C LYS A 67 -24.13 -6.79 -2.60
N ALA A 68 -24.24 -5.54 -3.06
CA ALA A 68 -25.47 -4.77 -3.11
C ALA A 68 -26.19 -4.98 -4.44
#